data_AF-A0A4S2B0F8-F1
#
_entry.id   AF-A0A4S2B0F8-F1
#
_cell.length_a   1.000
_cell.length_b   1.000
_cell.length_c   1.000
_cell.angle_alpha   90.00
_cell.angle_beta   90.00
_cell.angle_gamma   90.00
#
_symmetry.space_group_name_H-M   'P 1'
#
loop_
_entity.id
_entity.type
_entity.pdbx_description
1 polymer ?
#
loop_
_entity_poly.entity_id
_entity_poly.type
_entity_poly.pdbx_seq_one_letter_code
_entity_poly.pdbx_strand_id
1 'polypeptide(L)'
;MKKIKWFLGLLLLALVPMLQSCDDNDGYSIGDFSWDWATVHTTGGGGYYLEGDRWGTIDPVSTSIPWYKPVDGERVVAFFNPLYDVENGVQVKMEGIRDVLTKEVEEMKTEEQSEEFGNDPIVIYEGDMWLGGKFLNVIFRQDIPRSEKHRISLVQNLIGEEEPTPLKVAEDGYVYLELRYNTYDDKTGYWGWGRVSYNLEKFYPTPKDSWTAPKGFKVTINSKDNGEGRVIVFDLNHPVGVPEKAKDVHSTSSIR
;
A
#
# COMPACT_ATOMS: atom_id res chain seq x y z
N MET A 1 44.97 -50.24 -1.97
CA MET A 1 43.80 -49.39 -2.35
C MET A 1 42.43 -49.91 -1.88
N LYS A 2 42.33 -50.86 -0.93
CA LYS A 2 41.03 -51.35 -0.41
C LYS A 2 40.60 -50.73 0.94
N LYS A 3 41.55 -50.26 1.77
CA LYS A 3 41.24 -49.67 3.09
C LYS A 3 40.81 -48.20 3.05
N ILE A 4 41.22 -47.44 2.01
CA ILE A 4 40.82 -46.03 1.82
C ILE A 4 39.37 -45.90 1.34
N LYS A 5 38.89 -46.86 0.54
CA LYS A 5 37.49 -46.85 0.07
C LYS A 5 36.49 -47.11 1.21
N TRP A 6 36.89 -47.86 2.23
CA TRP A 6 36.06 -48.14 3.40
C TRP A 6 35.96 -46.93 4.33
N PHE A 7 37.05 -46.16 4.47
CA PHE A 7 37.05 -44.90 5.22
C PHE A 7 36.20 -43.81 4.54
N LEU A 8 36.21 -43.71 3.21
CA LEU A 8 35.34 -42.76 2.51
C LEU A 8 33.85 -43.10 2.65
N GLY A 9 33.49 -44.39 2.64
CA GLY A 9 32.09 -44.82 2.80
C GLY A 9 31.54 -44.53 4.20
N LEU A 10 32.36 -44.67 5.23
CA LEU A 10 32.00 -44.33 6.62
C LEU A 10 31.91 -42.81 6.85
N LEU A 11 32.76 -42.01 6.18
CA LEU A 11 32.69 -40.55 6.22
C LEU A 11 31.43 -40.02 5.53
N LEU A 12 31.02 -40.64 4.42
CA LEU A 12 29.79 -40.28 3.70
C LEU A 12 28.51 -40.62 4.47
N LEU A 13 28.49 -41.72 5.24
CA LEU A 13 27.35 -42.04 6.12
C LEU A 13 27.28 -41.12 7.36
N ALA A 14 28.42 -40.62 7.85
CA ALA A 14 28.48 -39.69 8.98
C ALA A 14 28.03 -38.26 8.62
N LEU A 15 27.92 -37.93 7.32
CA LEU A 15 27.44 -36.64 6.81
C LEU A 15 25.92 -36.62 6.50
N VAL A 16 25.25 -37.78 6.54
CA VAL A 16 23.79 -37.87 6.30
C VAL A 16 22.93 -37.24 7.42
N PRO A 17 23.30 -37.19 8.72
CA PRO A 17 22.44 -36.57 9.72
C PRO A 17 22.48 -35.04 9.72
N MET A 18 23.28 -34.38 8.87
CA MET A 18 23.18 -32.92 8.65
C MET A 18 22.20 -32.54 7.53
N LEU A 19 21.52 -33.52 6.93
CA LEU A 19 20.30 -33.30 6.14
C LEU A 19 19.05 -33.58 6.99
N GLN A 20 19.16 -33.45 8.33
CA GLN A 20 17.99 -33.19 9.15
C GLN A 20 17.49 -31.80 8.77
N SER A 21 16.48 -31.80 7.89
CA SER A 21 15.38 -30.85 7.85
C SER A 21 15.57 -29.66 8.79
N CYS A 22 15.82 -28.47 8.24
CA CYS A 22 15.30 -27.26 8.86
C CYS A 22 13.77 -27.37 8.76
N ASP A 23 13.20 -28.14 9.69
CA ASP A 23 11.82 -28.02 10.09
C ASP A 23 11.76 -26.74 10.92
N ASP A 24 11.91 -25.58 10.25
CA ASP A 24 11.60 -24.27 10.82
C ASP A 24 10.07 -24.16 10.84
N ASN A 25 9.43 -25.10 11.55
CA ASN A 25 8.03 -25.03 11.88
C ASN A 25 7.90 -24.14 13.12
N ASP A 26 8.38 -22.90 12.98
CA ASP A 26 8.08 -21.79 13.86
C ASP A 26 6.64 -21.37 13.55
N GLY A 27 5.70 -22.31 13.78
CA GLY A 27 4.29 -22.13 13.51
C GLY A 27 3.74 -20.97 14.32
N TYR A 28 2.77 -20.27 13.75
CA TYR A 28 2.13 -19.15 14.42
C TYR A 28 1.52 -19.56 15.76
N SER A 29 1.82 -18.77 16.78
CA SER A 29 1.17 -18.90 18.07
C SER A 29 -0.22 -18.27 18.05
N ILE A 30 -1.14 -18.80 18.85
CA ILE A 30 -2.53 -18.27 18.97
C ILE A 30 -2.56 -16.77 19.36
N GLY A 31 -1.49 -16.26 19.96
CA GLY A 31 -1.35 -14.85 20.33
C GLY A 31 -0.66 -13.96 19.29
N ASP A 32 -0.18 -14.50 18.18
CA ASP A 32 0.54 -13.73 17.17
C ASP A 32 -0.41 -12.77 16.48
N PHE A 33 -0.01 -11.50 16.39
CA PHE A 33 -0.82 -10.44 15.81
C PHE A 33 -0.05 -9.76 14.68
N SER A 34 -0.71 -9.60 13.55
CA SER A 34 -0.19 -8.92 12.38
C SER A 34 -1.23 -8.00 11.76
N TRP A 35 -0.77 -7.19 10.82
CA TRP A 35 -1.62 -6.29 10.06
C TRP A 35 -1.02 -6.04 8.68
N ASP A 36 -1.86 -5.69 7.71
CA ASP A 36 -1.40 -5.25 6.40
C ASP A 36 -2.32 -4.23 5.74
N TRP A 37 -1.74 -3.44 4.84
CA TRP A 37 -2.54 -2.75 3.82
C TRP A 37 -2.83 -3.76 2.73
N ALA A 38 -4.09 -3.85 2.33
CA ALA A 38 -4.51 -4.88 1.39
C ALA A 38 -5.65 -4.39 0.49
N THR A 39 -5.81 -5.07 -0.63
CA THR A 39 -6.93 -4.90 -1.56
C THR A 39 -7.93 -6.03 -1.36
N VAL A 40 -9.21 -5.70 -1.22
CA VAL A 40 -10.28 -6.68 -1.01
C VAL A 40 -10.66 -7.32 -2.34
N HIS A 41 -10.74 -8.65 -2.38
CA HIS A 41 -11.23 -9.41 -3.53
C HIS A 41 -12.40 -10.29 -3.09
N THR A 42 -13.56 -10.09 -3.71
CA THR A 42 -14.81 -10.79 -3.37
C THR A 42 -14.90 -12.13 -4.10
N THR A 43 -15.35 -13.17 -3.40
CA THR A 43 -15.55 -14.52 -3.98
C THR A 43 -17.03 -14.88 -4.14
N GLY A 44 -17.93 -13.97 -3.76
CA GLY A 44 -19.38 -14.18 -3.75
C GLY A 44 -19.91 -14.74 -2.43
N GLY A 45 -21.22 -14.57 -2.18
CA GLY A 45 -21.89 -15.09 -0.97
C GLY A 45 -21.41 -14.49 0.36
N GLY A 46 -20.69 -13.35 0.33
CA GLY A 46 -20.06 -12.74 1.50
C GLY A 46 -18.63 -13.21 1.78
N GLY A 47 -18.11 -14.16 0.99
CA GLY A 47 -16.71 -14.56 1.04
C GLY A 47 -15.79 -13.55 0.35
N TYR A 48 -14.55 -13.49 0.82
CA TYR A 48 -13.50 -12.63 0.30
C TYR A 48 -12.12 -13.16 0.70
N TYR A 49 -11.10 -12.75 -0.03
CA TYR A 49 -9.71 -12.77 0.42
C TYR A 49 -9.13 -11.36 0.27
N LEU A 50 -7.95 -11.13 0.84
CA LEU A 50 -7.25 -9.87 0.67
C LEU A 50 -5.92 -10.10 -0.05
N GLU A 51 -5.55 -9.20 -0.94
CA GLU A 51 -4.20 -9.14 -1.51
C GLU A 51 -3.41 -8.10 -0.71
N GLY A 52 -2.61 -8.57 0.24
CA GLY A 52 -1.77 -7.77 1.11
C GLY A 52 -0.50 -7.28 0.43
N ASP A 53 -0.13 -6.04 0.70
CA ASP A 53 1.08 -5.40 0.17
C ASP A 53 2.37 -6.12 0.59
N ARG A 54 2.35 -6.85 1.72
CA ARG A 54 3.50 -7.59 2.26
C ARG A 54 3.23 -9.07 2.42
N TRP A 55 2.01 -9.43 2.83
CA TRP A 55 1.64 -10.81 3.15
C TRP A 55 1.19 -11.63 1.93
N GLY A 56 1.07 -11.03 0.75
CA GLY A 56 0.51 -11.70 -0.42
C GLY A 56 -0.97 -12.01 -0.20
N THR A 57 -1.43 -13.20 -0.59
CA THR A 57 -2.81 -13.61 -0.38
C THR A 57 -3.10 -13.84 1.10
N ILE A 58 -3.95 -13.02 1.71
CA ILE A 58 -4.47 -13.20 3.06
C ILE A 58 -5.84 -13.87 2.93
N ASP A 59 -5.95 -15.12 3.38
CA ASP A 59 -7.14 -15.97 3.28
C ASP A 59 -7.85 -16.10 4.65
N PRO A 60 -9.00 -15.41 4.87
CA PRO A 60 -9.76 -15.49 6.10
C PRO A 60 -10.44 -16.85 6.30
N VAL A 61 -9.88 -17.70 7.17
CA VAL A 61 -10.49 -18.99 7.55
C VAL A 61 -11.30 -18.91 8.85
N SER A 62 -11.13 -17.82 9.61
CA SER A 62 -11.90 -17.48 10.81
C SER A 62 -12.03 -15.96 10.94
N THR A 63 -13.03 -15.46 11.64
CA THR A 63 -13.26 -14.01 11.75
C THR A 63 -13.92 -13.58 13.07
N SER A 64 -13.38 -12.54 13.68
CA SER A 64 -13.96 -11.74 14.77
C SER A 64 -14.82 -10.58 14.25
N ILE A 65 -14.92 -10.40 12.92
CA ILE A 65 -15.69 -9.34 12.24
C ILE A 65 -16.78 -9.92 11.32
N PRO A 66 -17.73 -10.73 11.83
CA PRO A 66 -18.75 -11.39 11.00
C PRO A 66 -19.74 -10.41 10.35
N TRP A 67 -19.73 -9.14 10.75
CA TRP A 67 -20.56 -8.07 10.20
C TRP A 67 -19.93 -7.35 9.00
N TYR A 68 -18.65 -7.60 8.70
CA TYR A 68 -17.95 -6.96 7.59
C TYR A 68 -18.57 -7.35 6.25
N LYS A 69 -18.72 -6.38 5.35
CA LYS A 69 -19.30 -6.56 4.02
C LYS A 69 -18.23 -6.18 2.98
N PRO A 70 -17.56 -7.15 2.35
CA PRO A 70 -16.46 -6.87 1.46
C PRO A 70 -16.94 -6.16 0.18
N VAL A 71 -16.19 -5.16 -0.26
CA VAL A 71 -16.37 -4.47 -1.54
C VAL A 71 -15.13 -4.73 -2.40
N ASP A 72 -15.35 -5.25 -3.59
CA ASP A 72 -14.26 -5.61 -4.51
C ASP A 72 -13.42 -4.38 -4.89
N GLY A 73 -12.10 -4.52 -4.83
CA GLY A 73 -11.14 -3.45 -5.14
C GLY A 73 -10.95 -2.41 -4.03
N GLU A 74 -11.69 -2.49 -2.91
CA GLU A 74 -11.52 -1.56 -1.79
C GLU A 74 -10.17 -1.77 -1.09
N ARG A 75 -9.48 -0.68 -0.76
CA ARG A 75 -8.27 -0.72 0.07
C ARG A 75 -8.64 -0.71 1.54
N VAL A 76 -7.98 -1.56 2.31
CA VAL A 76 -8.22 -1.72 3.74
C VAL A 76 -6.90 -1.81 4.50
N VAL A 77 -6.94 -1.49 5.79
CA VAL A 77 -5.94 -1.96 6.75
C VAL A 77 -6.56 -3.12 7.51
N ALA A 78 -6.04 -4.31 7.25
CA ALA A 78 -6.46 -5.56 7.88
C ALA A 78 -5.61 -5.83 9.13
N PHE A 79 -6.25 -6.34 10.17
CA PHE A 79 -5.62 -6.79 11.41
C PHE A 79 -6.03 -8.24 11.65
N PHE A 80 -5.07 -9.12 11.90
CA PHE A 80 -5.33 -10.55 11.92
C PHE A 80 -4.31 -11.34 12.74
N ASN A 81 -4.71 -12.52 13.20
CA ASN A 81 -3.78 -13.53 13.68
C ASN A 81 -3.40 -14.45 12.51
N PRO A 82 -2.12 -14.51 12.09
CA PRO A 82 -1.69 -15.52 11.13
C PRO A 82 -1.81 -16.92 11.74
N LEU A 83 -2.19 -17.91 10.94
CA LEU A 83 -2.44 -19.28 11.41
C LEU A 83 -1.60 -20.31 10.66
N TYR A 84 -1.48 -20.16 9.35
CA TYR A 84 -0.77 -21.12 8.50
C TYR A 84 -0.29 -20.46 7.21
N ASP A 85 0.97 -20.68 6.85
CA ASP A 85 1.51 -20.18 5.59
C ASP A 85 1.02 -21.00 4.40
N VAL A 86 0.63 -20.32 3.33
CA VAL A 86 0.27 -20.95 2.05
C VAL A 86 1.16 -20.40 0.94
N GLU A 87 1.10 -21.03 -0.24
CA GLU A 87 1.85 -20.55 -1.39
C GLU A 87 1.48 -19.10 -1.71
N ASN A 88 2.45 -18.18 -1.62
CA ASN A 88 2.28 -16.74 -1.81
C ASN A 88 1.22 -16.10 -0.90
N GLY A 89 1.06 -16.60 0.33
CA GLY A 89 0.04 -16.08 1.23
C GLY A 89 0.03 -16.67 2.64
N VAL A 90 -1.03 -16.35 3.39
CA VAL A 90 -1.26 -16.80 4.75
C VAL A 90 -2.76 -17.00 5.01
N GLN A 91 -3.12 -18.08 5.70
CA GLN A 91 -4.45 -18.26 6.27
C GLN A 91 -4.52 -17.61 7.64
N VAL A 92 -5.62 -16.88 7.90
CA VAL A 92 -5.71 -16.01 9.07
C VAL A 92 -7.04 -16.10 9.80
N LYS A 93 -7.01 -15.72 11.07
CA LYS A 93 -8.19 -15.26 11.79
C LYS A 93 -8.25 -13.74 11.73
N MET A 94 -9.28 -13.19 11.08
CA MET A 94 -9.48 -11.74 11.00
C MET A 94 -9.88 -11.18 12.36
N GLU A 95 -9.15 -10.18 12.86
CA GLU A 95 -9.43 -9.51 14.12
C GLU A 95 -10.07 -8.14 13.93
N GLY A 96 -9.73 -7.45 12.86
CA GLY A 96 -10.25 -6.14 12.54
C GLY A 96 -9.97 -5.74 11.11
N ILE A 97 -10.73 -4.77 10.63
CA ILE A 97 -10.55 -4.19 9.32
C ILE A 97 -10.92 -2.71 9.39
N ARG A 98 -10.15 -1.88 8.69
CA ARG A 98 -10.44 -0.45 8.57
C ARG A 98 -10.40 -0.07 7.11
N ASP A 99 -11.50 0.46 6.62
CA ASP A 99 -11.60 0.95 5.25
C ASP A 99 -10.65 2.13 5.05
N VAL A 100 -10.01 2.15 3.89
CA VAL A 100 -9.16 3.26 3.44
C VAL A 100 -9.87 3.93 2.27
N LEU A 101 -9.94 5.26 2.29
CA LEU A 101 -10.46 6.02 1.16
C LEU A 101 -9.70 5.62 -0.10
N THR A 102 -10.38 4.96 -1.03
CA THR A 102 -9.78 4.46 -2.28
C THR A 102 -10.23 5.36 -3.41
N LYS A 103 -9.29 5.92 -4.17
CA LYS A 103 -9.57 6.87 -5.25
C LYS A 103 -8.74 6.52 -6.48
N GLU A 104 -9.23 6.94 -7.65
CA GLU A 104 -8.47 6.92 -8.89
C GLU A 104 -7.59 8.17 -9.01
N VAL A 105 -6.60 8.12 -9.91
CA VAL A 105 -5.88 9.33 -10.34
C VAL A 105 -6.78 10.15 -11.27
N GLU A 106 -7.06 11.37 -10.85
CA GLU A 106 -7.91 12.33 -11.56
C GLU A 106 -7.08 13.12 -12.60
N GLU A 107 -7.71 13.62 -13.66
CA GLU A 107 -7.07 14.49 -14.65
C GLU A 107 -7.43 15.95 -14.35
N MET A 108 -6.44 16.84 -14.37
CA MET A 108 -6.64 18.29 -14.21
C MET A 108 -6.31 18.99 -15.53
N LYS A 109 -7.33 19.50 -16.22
CA LYS A 109 -7.26 20.05 -17.58
C LYS A 109 -7.48 21.55 -17.65
N THR A 110 -8.11 22.14 -16.63
CA THR A 110 -8.44 23.57 -16.59
C THR A 110 -8.02 24.21 -15.27
N GLU A 111 -7.87 25.53 -15.28
CA GLU A 111 -7.61 26.31 -14.05
C GLU A 111 -8.78 26.24 -13.06
N GLU A 112 -10.02 26.17 -13.54
CA GLU A 112 -11.20 25.95 -12.68
C GLU A 112 -11.09 24.64 -11.89
N GLN A 113 -10.65 23.55 -12.55
CA GLN A 113 -10.40 22.28 -11.86
C GLN A 113 -9.25 22.41 -10.84
N SER A 114 -8.21 23.17 -11.16
CA SER A 114 -7.11 23.45 -10.21
C SER A 114 -7.62 24.14 -8.93
N GLU A 115 -8.54 25.10 -9.07
CA GLU A 115 -9.21 25.74 -7.93
C GLU A 115 -10.09 24.75 -7.14
N GLU A 116 -10.86 23.89 -7.81
CA GLU A 116 -11.67 22.85 -7.14
C GLU A 116 -10.85 21.81 -6.38
N PHE A 117 -9.72 21.38 -6.95
CA PHE A 117 -8.79 20.46 -6.32
C PHE A 117 -8.07 21.09 -5.13
N GLY A 118 -7.94 22.42 -5.14
CA GLY A 118 -7.22 23.18 -4.15
C GLY A 118 -5.71 22.90 -4.15
N ASN A 119 -5.01 23.59 -3.27
CA ASN A 119 -3.60 23.31 -2.98
C ASN A 119 -3.25 23.69 -1.55
N ASP A 120 -4.15 23.45 -0.60
CA ASP A 120 -3.92 23.75 0.81
C ASP A 120 -2.75 22.94 1.38
N PRO A 121 -1.95 23.50 2.31
CA PRO A 121 -0.83 22.77 2.90
C PRO A 121 -1.29 21.52 3.66
N ILE A 122 -0.64 20.40 3.37
CA ILE A 122 -0.90 19.10 4.00
C ILE A 122 0.30 18.65 4.85
N VAL A 123 0.02 17.97 5.97
CA VAL A 123 1.03 17.37 6.83
C VAL A 123 1.12 15.89 6.55
N ILE A 124 2.28 15.46 6.04
CA ILE A 124 2.62 14.07 5.77
C ILE A 124 4.00 13.84 6.37
N TYR A 125 4.10 12.93 7.34
CA TYR A 125 5.39 12.66 7.97
C TYR A 125 6.26 11.81 7.06
N GLU A 126 7.57 11.84 7.34
CA GLU A 126 8.52 10.99 6.64
C GLU A 126 8.10 9.52 6.77
N GLY A 127 7.84 8.92 5.61
CA GLY A 127 7.45 7.54 5.49
C GLY A 127 5.94 7.26 5.52
N ASP A 128 5.11 8.29 5.67
CA ASP A 128 3.66 8.18 5.59
C ASP A 128 3.14 8.26 4.14
N MET A 129 4.03 8.18 3.15
CA MET A 129 3.69 8.06 1.73
C MET A 129 4.58 7.01 1.06
N TRP A 130 3.99 5.98 0.45
CA TRP A 130 4.72 4.87 -0.16
C TRP A 130 3.91 4.18 -1.27
N LEU A 131 4.60 3.39 -2.10
CA LEU A 131 3.95 2.52 -3.08
C LEU A 131 3.68 1.13 -2.46
N GLY A 132 2.49 0.58 -2.66
CA GLY A 132 2.15 -0.78 -2.23
C GLY A 132 0.92 -1.31 -2.97
N GLY A 133 0.97 -2.56 -3.44
CA GLY A 133 -0.16 -3.20 -4.12
C GLY A 133 -0.62 -2.51 -5.42
N LYS A 134 0.28 -1.80 -6.13
CA LYS A 134 -0.04 -0.86 -7.23
C LYS A 134 -0.86 0.38 -6.81
N PHE A 135 -0.82 0.77 -5.55
CA PHE A 135 -1.39 2.02 -5.04
C PHE A 135 -0.29 2.97 -4.57
N LEU A 136 -0.57 4.28 -4.63
CA LEU A 136 0.09 5.26 -3.77
C LEU A 136 -0.71 5.36 -2.47
N ASN A 137 -0.13 4.90 -1.37
CA ASN A 137 -0.75 4.98 -0.05
C ASN A 137 -0.26 6.25 0.65
N VAL A 138 -1.18 6.97 1.29
CA VAL A 138 -0.89 8.20 2.04
C VAL A 138 -1.58 8.17 3.39
N ILE A 139 -0.81 8.36 4.45
CA ILE A 139 -1.29 8.72 5.78
C ILE A 139 -0.98 10.21 5.97
N PHE A 140 -1.96 10.98 6.44
CA PHE A 140 -1.79 12.42 6.59
C PHE A 140 -2.47 12.94 7.85
N ARG A 141 -2.01 14.09 8.34
CA ARG A 141 -2.66 14.85 9.40
C ARG A 141 -3.50 15.96 8.77
N GLN A 142 -4.73 16.08 9.25
CA GLN A 142 -5.66 17.10 8.83
C GLN A 142 -6.25 17.85 10.02
N ASP A 143 -6.56 19.12 9.81
CA ASP A 143 -7.56 19.80 10.62
C ASP A 143 -8.93 19.25 10.23
N ILE A 144 -9.72 18.78 11.18
CA ILE A 144 -10.97 18.09 10.89
C ILE A 144 -12.02 19.14 10.46
N PRO A 145 -12.78 18.91 9.38
CA PRO A 145 -13.84 19.85 8.99
C PRO A 145 -15.02 19.84 9.94
N ARG A 146 -15.70 20.98 10.04
CA ARG A 146 -16.98 21.08 10.77
C ARG A 146 -18.13 20.48 9.98
N SER A 147 -18.15 20.73 8.67
CA SER A 147 -19.30 20.47 7.79
C SER A 147 -18.90 20.01 6.39
N GLU A 148 -18.07 20.77 5.69
CA GLU A 148 -17.66 20.48 4.33
C GLU A 148 -16.48 19.52 4.36
N LYS A 149 -16.67 18.30 3.86
CA LYS A 149 -15.61 17.31 3.85
C LYS A 149 -14.46 17.80 2.97
N HIS A 150 -13.26 17.83 3.53
CA HIS A 150 -12.06 18.15 2.77
C HIS A 150 -11.90 17.20 1.58
N ARG A 151 -11.37 17.73 0.47
CA ARG A 151 -11.03 16.97 -0.72
C ARG A 151 -9.53 16.70 -0.71
N ILE A 152 -9.15 15.44 -0.95
CA ILE A 152 -7.77 15.05 -1.22
C ILE A 152 -7.74 14.27 -2.54
N SER A 153 -6.90 14.71 -3.48
CA SER A 153 -6.87 14.18 -4.85
C SER A 153 -5.44 13.99 -5.30
N LEU A 154 -5.18 12.90 -6.04
CA LEU A 154 -3.94 12.71 -6.77
C LEU A 154 -4.28 12.99 -8.23
N VAL A 155 -3.65 14.02 -8.80
CA VAL A 155 -3.99 14.51 -10.13
C VAL A 155 -2.81 14.37 -11.08
N GLN A 156 -3.11 14.07 -12.34
CA GLN A 156 -2.19 14.31 -13.44
C GLN A 156 -2.52 15.67 -14.05
N ASN A 157 -1.57 16.60 -13.98
CA ASN A 157 -1.73 17.94 -14.53
C ASN A 157 -1.54 17.92 -16.05
N LEU A 158 -2.60 18.29 -16.76
CA LEU A 158 -2.71 18.34 -18.22
C LEU A 158 -3.15 19.73 -18.70
N ILE A 159 -3.06 20.76 -17.84
CA ILE A 159 -3.38 22.14 -18.24
C ILE A 159 -2.42 22.57 -19.36
N GLY A 160 -2.97 23.05 -20.47
CA GLY A 160 -2.19 23.49 -21.64
C GLY A 160 -1.75 22.36 -22.58
N GLU A 161 -2.16 21.11 -22.33
CA GLU A 161 -1.90 19.98 -23.24
C GLU A 161 -3.02 19.86 -24.29
N GLU A 162 -2.63 19.76 -25.57
CA GLU A 162 -3.57 19.77 -26.70
C GLU A 162 -4.19 18.39 -27.01
N GLU A 163 -3.54 17.29 -26.63
CA GLU A 163 -3.98 15.92 -26.93
C GLU A 163 -4.16 15.08 -25.66
N PRO A 164 -5.32 14.42 -25.47
CA PRO A 164 -5.55 13.54 -24.34
C PRO A 164 -4.78 12.24 -24.53
N THR A 165 -3.52 12.22 -24.14
CA THR A 165 -2.82 10.95 -23.93
C THR A 165 -3.19 10.43 -22.54
N PRO A 166 -3.82 9.23 -22.43
CA PRO A 166 -4.28 8.71 -21.15
C PRO A 166 -3.13 8.38 -20.17
N LEU A 167 -1.89 8.35 -20.68
CA LEU A 167 -0.69 8.11 -19.91
C LEU A 167 0.45 9.00 -20.41
N LYS A 168 0.74 10.07 -19.65
CA LYS A 168 1.90 10.93 -19.91
C LYS A 168 3.10 10.51 -19.05
N VAL A 169 4.11 9.96 -19.71
CA VAL A 169 5.44 9.71 -19.12
C VAL A 169 6.37 10.84 -19.58
N ALA A 170 7.00 11.54 -18.63
CA ALA A 170 7.92 12.62 -18.93
C ALA A 170 9.21 12.10 -19.57
N GLU A 171 10.01 12.99 -20.18
CA GLU A 171 11.26 12.64 -20.86
C GLU A 171 12.27 11.92 -19.94
N ASP A 172 12.24 12.22 -18.64
CA ASP A 172 13.09 11.56 -17.64
C ASP A 172 12.65 10.13 -17.30
N GLY A 173 11.49 9.69 -17.81
CA GLY A 173 10.92 8.37 -17.63
C GLY A 173 9.94 8.25 -16.45
N TYR A 174 9.58 9.33 -15.77
CA TYR A 174 8.64 9.32 -14.65
C TYR A 174 7.25 9.82 -15.03
N VAL A 175 6.23 9.34 -14.33
CA VAL A 175 4.89 9.93 -14.35
C VAL A 175 4.83 11.03 -13.29
N TYR A 176 4.43 12.24 -13.70
CA TYR A 176 4.35 13.39 -12.81
C TYR A 176 2.91 13.50 -12.32
N LEU A 177 2.75 13.50 -10.99
CA LEU A 177 1.47 13.62 -10.30
C LEU A 177 1.56 14.73 -9.26
N GLU A 178 0.42 15.26 -8.87
CA GLU A 178 0.30 16.28 -7.83
C GLU A 178 -0.71 15.80 -6.78
N LEU A 179 -0.31 15.81 -5.51
CA LEU A 179 -1.25 15.59 -4.41
C LEU A 179 -1.86 16.93 -4.04
N ARG A 180 -3.14 17.09 -4.36
CA ARG A 180 -3.93 18.30 -4.09
C ARG A 180 -4.83 18.10 -2.88
N TYR A 181 -4.95 19.13 -2.06
CA TYR A 181 -5.76 19.15 -0.86
C TYR A 181 -6.60 20.43 -0.83
N ASN A 182 -7.90 20.30 -0.55
CA ASN A 182 -8.81 21.42 -0.42
C ASN A 182 -9.55 21.30 0.91
N THR A 183 -9.31 22.25 1.80
CA THR A 183 -9.99 22.35 3.09
C THR A 183 -11.33 23.06 2.99
N TYR A 184 -11.61 23.73 1.86
CA TYR A 184 -12.75 24.62 1.70
C TYR A 184 -12.83 25.70 2.79
N ASP A 185 -11.67 26.03 3.37
CA ASP A 185 -11.53 26.84 4.58
C ASP A 185 -12.33 26.37 5.81
N ASP A 186 -12.87 25.15 5.80
CA ASP A 186 -13.62 24.57 6.92
C ASP A 186 -12.68 23.87 7.90
N LYS A 187 -12.02 24.65 8.76
CA LYS A 187 -11.03 24.16 9.73
C LYS A 187 -11.55 24.35 11.16
N THR A 188 -11.50 23.30 12.00
CA THR A 188 -12.01 23.35 13.38
C THR A 188 -10.92 23.61 14.43
N GLY A 189 -9.65 23.48 14.08
CA GLY A 189 -8.50 23.49 14.98
C GLY A 189 -8.22 22.13 15.63
N TYR A 190 -9.06 21.11 15.40
CA TYR A 190 -8.86 19.76 15.93
C TYR A 190 -8.15 18.87 14.91
N TRP A 191 -7.07 18.22 15.34
CA TRP A 191 -6.23 17.41 14.46
C TRP A 191 -6.67 15.95 14.42
N GLY A 192 -6.87 15.44 13.20
CA GLY A 192 -7.17 14.04 12.91
C GLY A 192 -6.15 13.39 11.98
N TRP A 193 -6.21 12.07 11.89
CA TRP A 193 -5.45 11.29 10.91
C TRP A 193 -6.38 10.90 9.74
N GLY A 194 -5.93 11.16 8.52
CA GLY A 194 -6.53 10.68 7.28
C GLY A 194 -5.70 9.55 6.66
N ARG A 195 -6.37 8.70 5.86
CA ARG A 195 -5.76 7.61 5.09
C ARG A 195 -6.41 7.59 3.73
N VAL A 196 -5.61 7.54 2.67
CA VAL A 196 -6.09 7.42 1.29
C VAL A 196 -5.14 6.53 0.49
N SER A 197 -5.70 5.76 -0.43
CA SER A 197 -4.98 4.96 -1.41
C SER A 197 -5.42 5.40 -2.80
N TYR A 198 -4.46 5.77 -3.65
CA TYR A 198 -4.73 6.08 -5.05
C TYR A 198 -4.36 4.90 -5.93
N ASN A 199 -5.34 4.40 -6.69
CA ASN A 199 -5.12 3.32 -7.63
C ASN A 199 -4.19 3.78 -8.76
N LEU A 200 -3.06 3.10 -8.90
CA LEU A 200 -2.09 3.37 -9.95
C LEU A 200 -2.06 2.26 -11.00
N GLU A 201 -2.98 1.29 -10.98
CA GLU A 201 -2.96 0.13 -11.87
C GLU A 201 -2.85 0.50 -13.35
N LYS A 202 -3.53 1.58 -13.78
CA LYS A 202 -3.46 2.10 -15.16
C LYS A 202 -2.04 2.54 -15.60
N PHE A 203 -1.14 2.76 -14.65
CA PHE A 203 0.26 3.16 -14.89
C PHE A 203 1.24 1.98 -14.82
N TYR A 204 0.74 0.74 -14.62
CA TYR A 204 1.56 -0.47 -14.73
C TYR A 204 1.25 -1.16 -16.06
N PRO A 205 2.25 -1.48 -16.88
CA PRO A 205 2.00 -2.17 -18.13
C PRO A 205 1.50 -3.59 -17.85
N THR A 206 0.48 -3.99 -18.59
CA THR A 206 0.03 -5.36 -18.72
C THR A 206 0.80 -6.05 -19.86
N PRO A 207 0.84 -7.39 -19.92
CA PRO A 207 1.48 -8.12 -21.03
C PRO A 207 0.94 -7.77 -22.43
N LYS A 208 -0.20 -7.09 -22.51
CA LYS A 208 -0.84 -6.65 -23.75
C LYS A 208 -0.43 -5.24 -24.18
N ASP A 209 0.22 -4.48 -23.29
CA ASP A 209 0.59 -3.10 -23.54
C ASP A 209 1.87 -3.01 -24.38
N SER A 210 1.84 -2.12 -25.38
CA SER A 210 2.97 -1.86 -26.29
C SER A 210 3.93 -0.79 -25.78
N TRP A 211 3.65 -0.20 -24.61
CA TRP A 211 4.40 0.92 -24.05
C TRP A 211 5.33 0.47 -22.91
N THR A 212 6.41 1.21 -22.68
CA THR A 212 7.43 0.87 -21.69
C THR A 212 7.02 1.35 -20.30
N ALA A 213 7.10 0.48 -19.28
CA ALA A 213 6.84 0.83 -17.88
C ALA A 213 7.54 2.16 -17.50
N PRO A 214 6.89 3.04 -16.73
CA PRO A 214 7.59 4.22 -16.24
C PRO A 214 8.67 3.77 -15.26
N LYS A 215 9.73 4.58 -15.08
CA LYS A 215 10.72 4.37 -14.01
C LYS A 215 10.05 4.47 -12.63
N GLY A 216 9.01 5.28 -12.54
CA GLY A 216 8.12 5.38 -11.40
C GLY A 216 7.38 6.71 -11.39
N PHE A 217 7.14 7.27 -10.20
CA PHE A 217 6.30 8.44 -10.00
C PHE A 217 7.08 9.57 -9.34
N LYS A 218 6.82 10.80 -9.77
CA LYS A 218 7.21 12.02 -9.06
C LYS A 218 5.95 12.71 -8.60
N VAL A 219 5.77 12.80 -7.29
CA VAL A 219 4.57 13.39 -6.67
C VAL A 219 4.95 14.72 -6.06
N THR A 220 4.39 15.80 -6.61
CA THR A 220 4.51 17.15 -6.04
C THR A 220 3.49 17.33 -4.92
N ILE A 221 3.91 17.89 -3.79
CA ILE A 221 3.04 18.17 -2.63
C ILE A 221 3.19 19.62 -2.17
N ASN A 222 2.10 20.20 -1.62
CA ASN A 222 2.19 21.37 -0.77
C ASN A 222 2.39 20.97 0.69
N SER A 223 3.65 20.85 1.12
CA SER A 223 3.98 20.40 2.47
C SER A 223 3.83 21.55 3.46
N LYS A 224 3.05 21.36 4.52
CA LYS A 224 2.94 22.37 5.61
C LYS A 224 4.29 22.77 6.20
N ASP A 225 5.22 21.82 6.32
CA ASP A 225 6.51 22.04 6.99
C ASP A 225 7.62 22.50 6.02
N ASN A 226 7.48 22.21 4.72
CA ASN A 226 8.55 22.44 3.73
C ASN A 226 8.15 23.36 2.57
N GLY A 227 6.90 23.83 2.56
CA GLY A 227 6.34 24.66 1.50
C GLY A 227 5.85 23.89 0.27
N GLU A 228 5.37 24.65 -0.69
CA GLU A 228 4.86 24.18 -1.97
C GLU A 228 5.98 23.70 -2.90
N GLY A 229 5.67 22.73 -3.77
CA GLY A 229 6.59 22.27 -4.80
C GLY A 229 7.58 21.21 -4.34
N ARG A 230 7.44 20.67 -3.12
CA ARG A 230 8.25 19.53 -2.68
C ARG A 230 7.90 18.31 -3.53
N VAL A 231 8.89 17.75 -4.20
CA VAL A 231 8.75 16.54 -5.03
C VAL A 231 9.23 15.31 -4.25
N ILE A 232 8.38 14.29 -4.17
CA ILE A 232 8.73 12.97 -3.65
C ILE A 232 8.86 12.03 -4.84
N VAL A 233 9.98 11.31 -4.90
CA VAL A 233 10.29 10.38 -6.01
C VAL A 233 10.07 8.95 -5.54
N PHE A 234 9.32 8.19 -6.32
CA PHE A 234 9.07 6.77 -6.10
C PHE A 234 9.55 5.97 -7.31
N ASP A 235 10.55 5.12 -7.12
CA ASP A 235 11.06 4.24 -8.16
C ASP A 235 10.37 2.88 -8.09
N LEU A 236 9.87 2.37 -9.23
CA LEU A 236 9.24 1.04 -9.29
C LEU A 236 10.25 -0.09 -9.06
N ASN A 237 11.49 0.10 -9.50
CA ASN A 237 12.56 -0.89 -9.33
C ASN A 237 13.20 -0.85 -7.93
N HIS A 238 12.88 0.16 -7.11
CA HIS A 238 13.34 0.28 -5.73
C HIS A 238 12.14 0.67 -4.83
N PRO A 239 11.16 -0.23 -4.64
CA PRO A 239 10.00 0.08 -3.84
C PRO A 239 10.45 0.36 -2.40
N VAL A 240 10.20 1.58 -1.92
CA VAL A 240 10.39 1.91 -0.51
C VAL A 240 9.28 1.18 0.24
N GLY A 241 9.62 0.07 0.91
CA GLY A 241 8.66 -0.68 1.73
C GLY A 241 8.07 0.18 2.85
N VAL A 242 6.95 -0.26 3.44
CA VAL A 242 6.23 0.47 4.51
C VAL A 242 7.22 0.97 5.58
N PRO A 243 7.40 2.30 5.70
CA PRO A 243 8.38 2.87 6.61
C PRO A 243 8.05 2.52 8.06
N GLU A 244 9.07 2.27 8.88
CA GLU A 244 8.91 1.76 10.24
C GLU A 244 8.05 2.70 11.11
N LYS A 245 8.12 4.01 10.89
CA LYS A 245 7.31 5.03 11.57
C LYS A 245 5.81 4.92 11.25
N ALA A 246 5.44 4.54 10.03
CA ALA A 246 4.04 4.27 9.68
C ALA A 246 3.49 3.07 10.47
N LYS A 247 4.37 2.13 10.88
CA LYS A 247 3.98 0.96 11.70
C LYS A 247 3.57 1.35 13.13
N ASP A 248 4.17 2.40 13.70
CA ASP A 248 3.89 2.86 15.07
C ASP A 248 2.53 3.58 15.21
N VAL A 249 2.06 4.27 14.16
CA VAL A 249 0.74 4.92 14.16
C VAL A 249 -0.40 3.89 14.27
N HIS A 250 -0.15 2.66 13.81
CA HIS A 250 -1.10 1.55 13.85
C HIS A 250 -1.17 0.82 15.21
N SER A 251 -0.17 0.95 16.08
CA SER A 251 -0.15 0.30 17.42
C SER A 251 -0.79 1.14 18.52
N THR A 252 -0.76 2.47 18.39
CA THR A 252 -1.25 3.40 19.42
C THR A 252 -2.74 3.72 19.32
N SER A 253 -3.41 3.33 18.22
CA SER A 253 -4.84 3.55 18.02
C SER A 253 -5.71 2.30 18.27
N SER A 254 -5.10 1.23 18.79
CA SER A 254 -5.70 -0.08 19.06
C SER A 254 -5.59 -0.51 20.53
N ILE A 255 -5.00 0.29 21.42
CA ILE A 255 -5.10 0.10 22.87
C ILE A 255 -6.12 1.09 23.43
N ARG A 256 -7.40 0.72 23.31
CA ARG A 256 -8.44 1.08 24.28
C ARG A 256 -9.59 0.09 24.24
#